data_AF-A0AAV6L1C2-F1
#
_entry.id   AF-A0AAV6L1C2-F1
#
_cell.length_a   1.000
_cell.length_b   1.000
_cell.length_c   1.000
_cell.angle_alpha   90.00
_cell.angle_beta   90.00
_cell.angle_gamma   90.00
#
_symmetry.space_group_name_H-M   'P 1'
#
loop_
_entity.id
_entity.type
_entity.pdbx_description
1 polymer ?
#
loop_
_entity_poly.entity_id
_entity_poly.type
_entity_poly.pdbx_seq_one_letter_code
_entity_poly.pdbx_strand_id
1 'polypeptide(L)'
;MPPPPHGKWWYDRVHMYYGKSRGHLHLSEMYNQTTRLTVYEMERDYSGWFVKYNVDIAAVGIAFPELVQIPNNWYIGCSILDVVREESDEESYMVISVGGKFVKYRLVDGSFKTICDASQHNDGDDPLLYYHWCNSHEYIESLSYI
;
A
#
# COMPACT_ATOMS: atom_id res chain seq x y z
N MET A 1 18.97 1.01 -12.98
CA MET A 1 17.94 0.47 -12.07
C MET A 1 17.10 -0.51 -12.90
N PRO A 2 16.98 -1.77 -12.48
CA PRO A 2 16.23 -2.79 -13.21
C PRO A 2 14.77 -2.36 -13.33
N PRO A 3 14.10 -2.69 -14.45
CA PRO A 3 12.69 -2.37 -14.60
C PRO A 3 11.89 -3.01 -13.45
N PRO A 4 10.83 -2.35 -12.95
CA PRO A 4 9.88 -2.96 -12.04
C PRO A 4 9.40 -4.33 -12.57
N PRO A 5 9.07 -5.29 -11.69
CA PRO A 5 8.51 -6.58 -12.08
C PRO A 5 7.28 -6.41 -12.97
N HIS A 6 7.47 -6.47 -14.29
CA HIS A 6 6.38 -6.17 -15.21
C HIS A 6 5.38 -7.34 -15.25
N GLY A 7 4.09 -7.03 -15.07
CA GLY A 7 3.03 -7.94 -15.48
C GLY A 7 3.08 -8.18 -16.99
N LYS A 8 2.67 -9.36 -17.45
CA LYS A 8 2.64 -9.68 -18.90
C LYS A 8 1.76 -8.72 -19.70
N TRP A 9 0.82 -8.03 -19.03
CA TRP A 9 -0.10 -7.06 -19.61
C TRP A 9 -0.35 -5.90 -18.65
N TRP A 10 -0.63 -4.72 -19.21
CA TRP A 10 -0.84 -3.46 -18.49
C TRP A 10 -2.17 -3.37 -17.71
N TYR A 11 -3.04 -4.38 -17.83
CA TYR A 11 -4.33 -4.46 -17.13
C TYR A 11 -4.34 -5.44 -15.95
N ASP A 12 -3.34 -6.31 -15.82
CA ASP A 12 -3.37 -7.42 -14.84
C ASP A 12 -2.79 -7.01 -13.47
N ARG A 13 -1.99 -5.94 -13.43
CA ARG A 13 -1.29 -5.48 -12.22
C ARG A 13 -1.49 -3.99 -11.98
N VAL A 14 -2.03 -3.69 -10.80
CA VAL A 14 -2.11 -2.31 -10.29
C VAL A 14 -0.94 -2.09 -9.35
N HIS A 15 -0.10 -1.10 -9.66
CA HIS A 15 0.95 -0.65 -8.73
C HIS A 15 0.28 0.14 -7.61
N MET A 16 0.47 -0.32 -6.37
CA MET A 16 -0.25 0.21 -5.21
C MET A 16 0.64 1.11 -4.34
N TYR A 17 1.95 0.91 -4.33
CA TYR A 17 2.91 1.72 -3.58
C TYR A 17 4.33 1.58 -4.13
N TYR A 18 5.10 2.66 -4.05
CA TYR A 18 6.54 2.68 -4.33
C TYR A 18 7.22 3.65 -3.36
N GLY A 19 8.11 3.15 -2.49
CA GLY A 19 8.72 3.97 -1.44
C GLY A 19 9.85 3.28 -0.71
N LYS A 20 10.61 4.04 0.09
CA LYS A 20 11.77 3.55 0.83
C LYS A 20 11.45 3.40 2.32
N SER A 21 12.04 2.39 2.95
CA SER A 21 12.03 2.23 4.39
C SER A 21 13.34 1.60 4.86
N ARG A 22 14.00 2.23 5.85
CA ARG A 22 15.33 1.84 6.36
C ARG A 22 16.40 1.63 5.28
N GLY A 23 16.36 2.42 4.21
CA GLY A 23 17.29 2.32 3.09
C GLY A 23 16.98 1.21 2.08
N HIS A 24 15.86 0.50 2.23
CA HIS A 24 15.38 -0.50 1.30
C HIS A 24 14.22 0.07 0.49
N LEU A 25 14.29 -0.07 -0.83
CA LEU A 25 13.23 0.37 -1.75
C LEU A 25 12.22 -0.76 -1.94
N HIS A 26 10.95 -0.46 -1.74
CA HIS A 26 9.84 -1.40 -1.87
C HIS A 26 8.89 -0.98 -2.99
N LEU A 27 8.28 -1.97 -3.62
CA LEU A 27 7.22 -1.81 -4.59
C LEU A 27 6.10 -2.78 -4.25
N SER A 28 4.85 -2.33 -4.18
CA SER A 28 3.70 -3.21 -4.00
C SER A 28 2.81 -3.26 -5.22
N GLU A 29 2.38 -4.47 -5.56
CA GLU A 29 1.54 -4.75 -6.72
C GLU A 29 0.38 -5.65 -6.32
N MET A 30 -0.74 -5.45 -6.99
CA MET A 30 -1.94 -6.26 -6.80
C MET A 30 -2.36 -6.90 -8.11
N TYR A 31 -2.68 -8.20 -8.07
CA TYR A 31 -3.05 -8.96 -9.25
C TYR A 31 -4.58 -9.09 -9.36
N ASN A 32 -5.14 -8.78 -10.53
CA ASN A 32 -6.53 -9.08 -10.94
C ASN A 32 -7.64 -8.83 -9.91
N GLN A 33 -7.82 -7.59 -9.44
CA GLN A 33 -8.93 -7.22 -8.51
C GLN A 33 -9.08 -8.15 -7.29
N THR A 34 -8.01 -8.86 -6.91
CA THR A 34 -8.01 -9.76 -5.76
C THR A 34 -7.61 -9.00 -4.50
N THR A 35 -7.78 -9.65 -3.35
CA THR A 35 -7.25 -9.17 -2.06
C THR A 35 -5.77 -9.49 -1.88
N ARG A 36 -5.09 -10.05 -2.89
CA ARG A 36 -3.71 -10.49 -2.79
C ARG A 36 -2.75 -9.46 -3.35
N LEU A 37 -1.82 -9.04 -2.50
CA LEU A 37 -0.79 -8.07 -2.79
C LEU A 37 0.59 -8.75 -2.69
N THR A 38 1.46 -8.46 -3.63
CA THR A 38 2.87 -8.82 -3.55
C THR A 38 3.69 -7.57 -3.29
N VAL A 39 4.55 -7.62 -2.26
CA VAL A 39 5.52 -6.57 -1.96
C VAL A 39 6.90 -7.06 -2.38
N TYR A 40 7.49 -6.34 -3.32
CA TYR A 40 8.85 -6.52 -3.79
C TYR A 40 9.80 -5.60 -3.03
N GLU A 41 11.03 -6.06 -2.88
CA GLU A 41 12.15 -5.26 -2.39
C GLU A 41 13.26 -5.27 -3.43
N MET A 42 13.89 -4.11 -3.64
CA MET A 42 15.06 -3.98 -4.49
C MET A 42 16.30 -4.47 -3.74
N GLU A 43 17.15 -5.25 -4.41
CA GLU A 43 18.48 -5.58 -3.88
C GLU A 43 19.33 -4.31 -3.65
N ARG A 44 20.22 -4.33 -2.66
CA ARG A 44 21.00 -3.13 -2.28
C ARG A 44 21.98 -2.67 -3.36
N ASP A 45 22.43 -3.59 -4.20
CA ASP A 45 23.26 -3.32 -5.37
C ASP A 45 22.43 -2.91 -6.59
N TYR A 46 21.11 -2.81 -6.45
CA TYR A 46 20.15 -2.52 -7.50
C TYR A 46 20.23 -3.52 -8.67
N SER A 47 20.61 -4.77 -8.41
CA SER A 47 20.70 -5.82 -9.44
C SER A 47 19.33 -6.33 -9.89
N GLY A 48 18.35 -6.34 -8.99
CA GLY A 48 17.04 -6.92 -9.23
C GLY A 48 16.03 -6.68 -8.12
N TRP A 49 14.79 -7.07 -8.41
CA TRP A 49 13.69 -7.09 -7.46
C TRP A 49 13.44 -8.52 -7.00
N PHE A 50 13.22 -8.71 -5.70
CA PHE A 50 12.80 -10.00 -5.15
C PHE A 50 11.49 -9.86 -4.37
N VAL A 51 10.71 -10.94 -4.31
CA VAL A 51 9.48 -10.96 -3.52
C VAL A 51 9.86 -10.99 -2.04
N LYS A 52 9.47 -9.95 -1.31
CA LYS A 52 9.72 -9.83 0.13
C LYS A 52 8.51 -10.30 0.95
N TYR A 53 7.30 -9.92 0.56
CA TYR A 53 6.07 -10.34 1.22
C TYR A 53 4.98 -10.72 0.20
N ASN A 54 4.17 -11.71 0.55
CA ASN A 54 2.88 -11.97 -0.09
C ASN A 54 1.79 -11.80 0.96
N VAL A 55 0.86 -10.89 0.70
CA VAL A 55 -0.11 -10.39 1.66
C VAL A 55 -1.52 -10.65 1.16
N ASP A 56 -2.43 -11.00 2.06
CA ASP A 56 -3.86 -11.12 1.78
C ASP A 56 -4.67 -10.17 2.67
N ILE A 57 -5.22 -9.12 2.07
CA ILE A 57 -6.00 -8.10 2.77
C ILE A 57 -7.50 -8.44 2.82
N ALA A 58 -7.89 -9.69 2.56
CA ALA A 58 -9.30 -10.11 2.62
C ALA A 58 -9.94 -9.80 3.98
N ALA A 59 -9.21 -10.03 5.08
CA ALA A 59 -9.71 -9.74 6.43
C ALA A 59 -9.98 -8.24 6.65
N VAL A 60 -9.18 -7.37 6.02
CA VAL A 60 -9.43 -5.91 5.99
C VAL A 60 -10.70 -5.63 5.20
N GLY A 61 -10.89 -6.26 4.04
CA GLY A 61 -12.11 -6.11 3.24
C GLY A 61 -13.39 -6.58 3.93
N ILE A 62 -13.29 -7.60 4.78
CA ILE A 62 -14.42 -8.06 5.62
C ILE A 62 -14.72 -7.05 6.73
N ALA A 63 -13.69 -6.48 7.35
CA ALA A 63 -13.85 -5.49 8.43
C ALA A 63 -14.30 -4.11 7.93
N PHE A 64 -13.96 -3.76 6.70
CA PHE A 64 -14.28 -2.49 6.06
C PHE A 64 -14.97 -2.74 4.71
N PRO A 65 -16.30 -2.93 4.70
CA PRO A 65 -17.08 -3.19 3.48
C PRO A 65 -16.92 -2.10 2.41
N GLU A 66 -16.46 -0.90 2.79
CA GLU A 66 -16.08 0.19 1.89
C GLU A 66 -14.99 -0.25 0.87
N LEU A 67 -14.19 -1.27 1.21
CA LEU A 67 -13.20 -1.88 0.31
C LEU A 67 -13.85 -2.61 -0.88
N VAL A 68 -15.11 -3.08 -0.72
CA VAL A 68 -15.82 -3.97 -1.66
C VAL A 68 -16.94 -3.23 -2.43
N GLN A 69 -17.28 -1.99 -2.04
CA GLN A 69 -18.45 -1.28 -2.57
C GLN A 69 -18.15 -0.31 -3.74
N ILE A 70 -17.55 -0.79 -4.83
CA ILE A 70 -17.71 -0.09 -6.11
C ILE A 70 -18.17 -1.05 -7.19
N PRO A 71 -19.50 -1.22 -7.35
CA PRO A 71 -20.04 -1.95 -8.48
C PRO A 71 -19.50 -1.33 -9.78
N ASN A 72 -18.95 -2.15 -10.68
CA ASN A 72 -18.40 -1.77 -11.98
C ASN A 72 -17.07 -1.00 -12.03
N ASN A 73 -16.33 -0.83 -10.92
CA ASN A 73 -15.05 -0.11 -10.98
C ASN A 73 -13.84 -1.04 -10.80
N TRP A 74 -12.79 -0.80 -11.59
CA TRP A 74 -11.56 -1.60 -11.60
C TRP A 74 -10.64 -1.30 -10.40
N TYR A 75 -11.10 -0.48 -9.45
CA TYR A 75 -10.29 0.06 -8.36
C TYR A 75 -10.75 -0.53 -7.04
N ILE A 76 -9.79 -1.03 -6.28
CA ILE A 76 -9.99 -1.41 -4.89
C ILE A 76 -10.08 -0.13 -4.08
N GLY A 77 -11.09 -0.04 -3.21
CA GLY A 77 -11.37 1.13 -2.35
C GLY A 77 -10.36 1.34 -1.23
N CYS A 78 -9.09 0.97 -1.46
CA CYS A 78 -8.01 1.18 -0.51
C CYS A 78 -6.73 1.64 -1.22
N SER A 79 -5.88 2.35 -0.48
CA SER A 79 -4.57 2.82 -0.94
C SER A 79 -3.49 2.37 0.03
N ILE A 80 -2.32 2.01 -0.50
CA ILE A 80 -1.17 1.66 0.34
C ILE A 80 -0.32 2.92 0.52
N LEU A 81 -0.29 3.45 1.75
CA LEU A 81 0.39 4.70 2.04
C LEU A 81 1.87 4.49 2.35
N ASP A 82 2.18 3.41 3.07
CA ASP A 82 3.56 3.10 3.45
C ASP A 82 3.80 1.61 3.69
N VAL A 83 5.04 1.18 3.47
CA VAL A 83 5.59 -0.13 3.85
C VAL A 83 6.73 0.13 4.82
N VAL A 84 6.47 -0.08 6.10
CA VAL A 84 7.42 0.19 7.18
C VAL A 84 8.18 -1.08 7.50
N ARG A 85 9.49 -1.04 7.20
CA ARG A 85 10.44 -2.06 7.61
C ARG A 85 10.82 -1.83 9.06
N GLU A 86 10.74 -2.86 9.88
CA GLU A 86 11.26 -2.87 11.25
C GLU A 86 12.61 -3.60 11.34
N GLU A 87 13.19 -3.70 12.53
CA GLU A 87 14.43 -4.47 12.74
C GLU A 87 14.23 -5.94 12.41
N SER A 88 13.08 -6.48 12.81
CA SER A 88 12.62 -7.82 12.44
C SER A 88 11.57 -7.73 11.33
N ASP A 89 11.63 -8.71 10.42
CA ASP A 89 10.58 -8.86 9.40
C ASP A 89 9.22 -9.13 10.05
N GLU A 90 9.19 -9.80 11.21
CA GLU A 90 7.98 -10.13 11.97
C GLU A 90 7.19 -8.90 12.44
N GLU A 91 7.87 -7.80 12.77
CA GLU A 91 7.22 -6.57 13.21
C GLU A 91 6.98 -5.57 12.07
N SER A 92 7.46 -5.87 10.86
CA SER A 92 7.25 -5.02 9.68
C SER A 92 5.78 -4.98 9.30
N TYR A 93 5.32 -3.80 8.87
CA TYR A 93 3.91 -3.54 8.64
C TYR A 93 3.69 -2.61 7.46
N MET A 94 2.46 -2.57 6.96
CA MET A 94 2.00 -1.61 5.97
C MET A 94 0.89 -0.73 6.55
N VAL A 95 0.78 0.47 6.00
CA VAL A 95 -0.30 1.41 6.31
C VAL A 95 -1.27 1.44 5.13
N ILE A 96 -2.51 1.05 5.39
CA ILE A 96 -3.60 0.98 4.41
C ILE A 96 -4.60 2.10 4.73
N SER A 97 -4.92 2.92 3.74
CA SER A 97 -6.08 3.82 3.80
C SER A 97 -7.30 3.13 3.21
N VAL A 98 -8.41 3.08 3.96
CA VAL A 98 -9.68 2.47 3.52
C VAL A 98 -10.85 3.21 4.17
N GLY A 99 -11.80 3.72 3.37
CA GLY A 99 -13.01 4.39 3.87
C GLY A 99 -12.76 5.51 4.88
N GLY A 100 -11.74 6.35 4.66
CA GLY A 100 -11.34 7.43 5.58
C GLY A 100 -10.61 6.96 6.85
N LYS A 101 -10.31 5.67 6.99
CA LYS A 101 -9.58 5.09 8.12
C LYS A 101 -8.17 4.70 7.70
N PHE A 102 -7.25 4.70 8.66
CA PHE A 102 -5.87 4.27 8.51
C PHE A 102 -5.65 3.00 9.33
N VAL A 103 -5.21 1.95 8.67
CA VAL A 103 -5.04 0.62 9.24
C VAL A 103 -3.56 0.25 9.20
N LYS A 104 -3.02 -0.11 10.36
CA LYS A 104 -1.72 -0.78 10.47
C LYS A 104 -1.94 -2.28 10.28
N TYR A 105 -1.35 -2.84 9.24
CA TYR A 105 -1.44 -4.26 8.88
C TYR A 105 -0.05 -4.90 8.95
N ARG A 106 0.13 -5.93 9.76
CA ARG A 106 1.41 -6.63 9.91
C ARG A 106 1.64 -7.56 8.73
N LEU A 107 2.82 -7.45 8.09
CA LEU A 107 3.11 -8.08 6.80
C LEU A 107 3.29 -9.60 6.88
N VAL A 108 3.63 -10.13 8.06
CA VAL A 108 3.95 -11.56 8.26
C VAL A 108 2.73 -12.37 8.69
N ASP A 109 1.97 -11.92 9.69
CA ASP A 109 0.84 -12.69 10.24
C ASP A 109 -0.54 -12.20 9.74
N GLY A 110 -0.58 -11.06 9.05
CA GLY A 110 -1.80 -10.44 8.54
C GLY A 110 -2.73 -9.84 9.59
N SER A 111 -2.29 -9.75 10.85
CA SER A 111 -3.02 -9.04 11.89
C SER A 111 -3.06 -7.55 11.60
N PHE A 112 -4.17 -6.90 11.94
CA PHE A 112 -4.31 -5.48 11.70
C PHE A 112 -5.08 -4.77 12.81
N LYS A 113 -4.85 -3.47 12.91
CA LYS A 113 -5.59 -2.57 13.79
C LYS A 113 -5.76 -1.20 13.15
N THR A 114 -6.89 -0.56 13.41
CA THR A 114 -7.08 0.85 13.06
C THR A 114 -6.17 1.71 13.94
N ILE A 115 -5.39 2.58 13.32
CA ILE A 115 -4.49 3.52 14.01
C ILE A 115 -5.03 4.95 14.00
N CYS A 116 -5.89 5.29 13.05
CA CYS A 116 -6.58 6.57 13.00
C CYS A 116 -7.90 6.39 12.23
N ASP A 117 -8.96 7.05 12.71
CA ASP A 117 -10.26 7.12 12.04
C ASP A 117 -10.56 8.58 11.72
N ALA A 118 -10.44 8.94 10.44
CA ALA A 118 -10.75 10.29 9.94
C ALA A 118 -12.11 10.34 9.23
N SER A 119 -12.92 9.27 9.31
CA SER A 119 -14.22 9.22 8.63
C SER A 119 -15.24 10.23 9.18
N GLN A 120 -15.03 10.72 10.42
CA GLN A 120 -15.94 11.65 11.09
C GLN A 120 -15.73 13.13 10.71
N HIS A 121 -14.72 13.46 9.89
CA HIS A 121 -14.41 14.84 9.51
C HIS A 121 -15.03 15.29 8.18
N ASN A 122 -15.80 14.45 7.50
CA ASN A 122 -16.34 14.73 6.17
C ASN A 122 -17.80 15.19 6.22
N ASP A 123 -18.03 16.44 6.63
CA ASP A 123 -19.22 17.20 6.21
C ASP A 123 -18.97 17.69 4.77
N GLY A 124 -19.24 16.85 3.76
CA GLY A 124 -19.67 17.35 2.46
C GLY A 124 -18.86 17.07 1.20
N ASP A 125 -17.61 16.59 1.24
CA ASP A 125 -16.86 16.33 -0.01
C ASP A 125 -16.13 14.97 0.00
N ASP A 126 -16.42 14.19 -1.05
CA ASP A 126 -15.87 12.90 -1.51
C ASP A 126 -15.47 11.86 -0.43
N PRO A 127 -16.28 10.79 -0.19
CA PRO A 127 -15.96 9.72 0.77
C PRO A 127 -14.72 8.90 0.42
N LEU A 128 -14.17 9.09 -0.78
CA LEU A 128 -13.15 8.25 -1.37
C LEU A 128 -11.89 9.09 -1.59
N LEU A 129 -11.15 9.34 -0.51
CA LEU A 129 -9.76 9.80 -0.59
C LEU A 129 -8.93 8.69 -1.27
N TYR A 130 -8.99 8.63 -2.60
CA TYR A 130 -8.13 7.82 -3.43
C TYR A 130 -6.73 8.42 -3.36
N TYR A 131 -5.96 8.02 -2.33
CA TYR A 131 -4.53 8.27 -2.30
C TYR A 131 -3.88 7.39 -3.37
N HIS A 132 -3.86 7.86 -4.61
CA HIS A 132 -3.11 7.17 -5.67
C HIS A 132 -1.65 6.97 -5.23
N TRP A 133 -1.03 5.88 -5.66
CA TRP A 133 0.38 5.55 -5.41
C TRP A 133 1.36 6.68 -5.83
N CYS A 134 0.92 7.60 -6.70
CA CYS A 134 1.66 8.80 -7.07
C CYS A 134 1.65 9.91 -6.01
N ASN A 135 0.80 9.81 -4.98
CA ASN A 135 0.63 10.80 -3.92
C ASN A 135 1.38 10.42 -2.62
N SER A 136 1.95 9.21 -2.53
CA SER A 136 2.83 8.83 -1.42
C SER A 136 4.24 9.33 -1.72
N HIS A 137 4.55 10.54 -1.29
CA HIS A 137 5.93 11.04 -1.29
C HIS A 137 6.48 10.94 0.14
N GLU A 138 7.68 10.37 0.26
CA GLU A 138 8.51 10.55 1.45
C GLU A 138 8.71 12.06 1.65
N TYR A 139 8.48 12.58 2.84
CA TYR A 139 8.74 14.00 3.13
C TYR A 139 10.19 14.33 2.75
N ILE A 140 10.35 15.21 1.76
CA ILE A 140 11.66 15.71 1.36
C ILE A 140 11.89 17.02 2.09
N GLU A 141 12.78 17.01 3.08
CA GLU A 141 13.16 18.20 3.86
C GLU A 141 13.92 19.26 3.04
N SER A 142 14.25 18.98 1.77
CA SER A 142 14.93 19.94 0.90
C SER A 142 13.94 20.92 0.26
N LEU A 143 13.51 21.93 1.03
CA LEU A 143 13.16 23.27 0.53
C LEU A 143 12.95 24.32 1.64
N SER A 144 13.08 23.99 2.92
CA SER A 144 13.17 25.01 3.96
C SER A 144 14.62 25.47 4.14
N TYR A 145 15.09 26.28 3.20
CA TYR A 145 16.11 27.29 3.48
C TYR A 145 15.36 28.62 3.55
N ILE A 146 15.14 29.13 4.78
CA ILE A 146 14.78 30.53 5.04
C ILE A 146 15.93 31.14 5.81
#